data_AF-A0A7T1HQD9-F1
#
_entry.id   AF-A0A7T1HQD9-F1
#
_cell.length_a   1.000
_cell.length_b   1.000
_cell.length_c   1.000
_cell.angle_alpha   90.00
_cell.angle_beta   90.00
_cell.angle_gamma   90.00
#
_symmetry.space_group_name_H-M   'P 1'
#
loop_
_entity.id
_entity.type
_entity.pdbx_description
1 polymer ?
#
loop_
_entity_poly.entity_id
_entity_poly.type
_entity_poly.pdbx_seq_one_letter_code
_entity_poly.pdbx_strand_id
1 'polypeptide(L)'
;MTQPLMAGLAVLLMSVLALVGPALSVSPWWITLLAALGLGSLSLDAARYGGRGGHLLAEALPGGQARLRRIAVHEAGHLLVAEAEAMPVKRVLVGSLACLQAGLQSAGCTEFAPPEHAKLPAEELRRWSRVLQAGMAAEALLYGEERGGADDRALLGRLWGISGFDVDTAQRELRRARREVDLALRQQRDSLEATAERLLEAAPRLGRTANAPT
;
A
#
# COMPACT_ATOMS: atom_id res chain seq x y z
N MET A 1 -11.06 -3.22 -13.88
CA MET A 1 -12.51 -3.37 -13.56
C MET A 1 -12.74 -2.79 -12.18
N THR A 2 -13.76 -1.96 -11.98
CA THR A 2 -14.03 -1.29 -10.69
C THR A 2 -14.63 -2.27 -9.69
N GLN A 3 -14.25 -2.16 -8.41
CA GLN A 3 -14.75 -3.00 -7.30
C GLN A 3 -16.29 -3.20 -7.25
N PRO A 4 -17.14 -2.17 -7.47
CA PRO A 4 -18.60 -2.36 -7.46
C PRO A 4 -19.11 -3.29 -8.59
N LEU A 5 -18.42 -3.34 -9.72
CA LEU A 5 -18.80 -4.16 -10.87
C LEU A 5 -18.58 -5.66 -10.58
N MET A 6 -17.51 -6.00 -9.86
CA MET A 6 -17.23 -7.37 -9.42
C MET A 6 -18.20 -7.85 -8.35
N ALA A 7 -18.55 -6.98 -7.39
CA ALA A 7 -19.54 -7.29 -6.37
C ALA A 7 -20.94 -7.54 -7.00
N GLY A 8 -21.35 -6.68 -7.94
CA GLY A 8 -22.60 -6.86 -8.68
C GLY A 8 -22.63 -8.16 -9.49
N LEU A 9 -21.53 -8.50 -10.17
CA LEU A 9 -21.41 -9.76 -10.91
C LEU A 9 -21.52 -10.98 -9.99
N ALA A 10 -20.87 -10.94 -8.82
CA ALA A 10 -20.92 -12.03 -7.85
C ALA A 10 -22.35 -12.27 -7.32
N VAL A 11 -23.06 -11.19 -6.98
CA VAL A 11 -24.47 -11.26 -6.53
C VAL A 11 -25.37 -11.79 -7.64
N LEU A 12 -25.19 -11.31 -8.89
CA LEU A 12 -25.93 -11.81 -10.05
C LEU A 12 -25.70 -13.31 -10.26
N LEU A 13 -24.44 -13.76 -10.25
CA LEU A 13 -24.09 -15.17 -10.42
C LEU A 13 -24.67 -16.04 -9.31
N MET A 14 -24.58 -15.61 -8.04
CA MET A 14 -25.20 -16.31 -6.92
C MET A 14 -26.73 -16.38 -7.07
N SER A 15 -27.36 -15.31 -7.56
CA SER A 15 -28.81 -15.25 -7.76
C SER A 15 -29.26 -16.17 -8.90
N VAL A 16 -28.53 -16.17 -10.03
CA VAL A 16 -28.77 -17.08 -11.16
C VAL A 16 -28.54 -18.53 -10.74
N LEU A 17 -27.48 -18.81 -9.97
CA LEU A 17 -27.20 -20.15 -9.48
C LEU A 17 -28.29 -20.64 -8.51
N ALA A 18 -28.79 -19.78 -7.62
CA ALA A 18 -29.90 -20.10 -6.72
C ALA A 18 -31.21 -20.38 -7.48
N LEU A 19 -31.47 -19.67 -8.58
CA LEU A 19 -32.68 -19.80 -9.37
C LEU A 19 -32.64 -21.00 -10.34
N VAL A 20 -31.52 -21.17 -11.05
CA VAL A 20 -31.37 -22.15 -12.14
C VAL A 20 -30.70 -23.44 -11.66
N GLY A 21 -29.87 -23.39 -10.61
CA GLY A 21 -29.15 -24.53 -10.06
C GLY A 21 -30.06 -25.72 -9.71
N PRO A 22 -31.21 -25.53 -9.05
CA PRO A 22 -32.15 -26.62 -8.78
C PRO A 22 -32.68 -27.30 -10.05
N ALA A 23 -32.91 -26.52 -11.12
CA ALA A 23 -33.32 -27.05 -12.43
C ALA A 23 -32.20 -27.86 -13.12
N LEU A 24 -30.94 -27.65 -12.72
CA LEU A 24 -29.76 -28.39 -13.16
C LEU A 24 -29.35 -29.49 -12.17
N SER A 25 -30.24 -29.89 -11.25
CA SER A 25 -29.96 -30.91 -10.21
C SER A 25 -28.83 -30.53 -9.22
N VAL A 26 -28.47 -29.26 -9.15
CA VAL A 26 -27.59 -28.75 -8.08
C VAL A 26 -28.42 -28.63 -6.81
N SER A 27 -28.02 -29.33 -5.76
CA SER A 27 -28.71 -29.25 -4.47
C SER A 27 -28.69 -27.82 -3.93
N PRO A 28 -29.84 -27.24 -3.52
CA PRO A 28 -29.90 -25.95 -2.87
C PRO A 28 -29.00 -25.85 -1.63
N TRP A 29 -28.74 -26.97 -0.95
CA TRP A 29 -27.85 -27.00 0.21
C TRP A 29 -26.42 -26.59 -0.09
N TRP A 30 -25.88 -27.00 -1.24
CA TRP A 30 -24.53 -26.59 -1.66
C TRP A 30 -24.47 -25.09 -1.95
N ILE A 31 -25.53 -24.54 -2.54
CA ILE A 31 -25.63 -23.10 -2.83
C ILE A 31 -25.68 -22.29 -1.52
N THR A 32 -26.50 -22.72 -0.57
CA THR A 32 -26.60 -22.09 0.76
C THR A 32 -25.30 -22.18 1.54
N LEU A 33 -24.64 -23.35 1.53
CA LEU A 33 -23.37 -23.53 2.21
C LEU A 33 -22.28 -22.61 1.62
N LEU A 34 -22.18 -22.54 0.29
CA LEU A 34 -21.24 -21.64 -0.39
C LEU A 34 -21.53 -20.17 -0.08
N ALA A 35 -22.80 -19.76 -0.09
CA ALA A 35 -23.20 -18.41 0.29
C ALA A 35 -22.81 -18.10 1.74
N ALA A 36 -23.15 -18.99 2.68
CA ALA A 36 -22.87 -18.81 4.10
C ALA A 36 -21.36 -18.75 4.38
N LEU A 37 -20.57 -19.64 3.77
CA LEU A 37 -19.12 -19.63 3.88
C LEU A 37 -18.51 -18.37 3.25
N GLY A 38 -19.00 -17.95 2.08
CA GLY A 38 -18.53 -16.74 1.41
C GLY A 38 -18.79 -15.47 2.23
N LEU A 39 -20.05 -15.26 2.65
CA LEU A 39 -20.45 -14.14 3.49
C LEU A 39 -19.76 -14.17 4.86
N GLY A 40 -19.66 -15.34 5.48
CA GLY A 40 -18.96 -15.54 6.74
C GLY A 40 -17.47 -15.19 6.65
N SER A 41 -16.81 -15.64 5.57
CA SER A 41 -15.40 -15.32 5.32
C SER A 41 -15.18 -13.83 5.07
N LEU A 42 -16.04 -13.19 4.26
CA LEU A 42 -15.97 -11.74 4.00
C LEU A 42 -16.22 -10.91 5.27
N SER A 43 -17.17 -11.37 6.11
CA SER A 43 -17.49 -10.73 7.38
C SER A 43 -16.35 -10.87 8.38
N LEU A 44 -15.72 -12.05 8.45
CA LEU A 44 -14.52 -12.26 9.25
C LEU A 44 -13.36 -11.39 8.75
N ASP A 45 -13.18 -11.31 7.43
CA ASP A 45 -12.16 -10.48 6.80
C ASP A 45 -12.33 -8.99 7.11
N ALA A 46 -13.56 -8.48 6.99
CA ALA A 46 -13.89 -7.11 7.38
C ALA A 46 -13.63 -6.87 8.87
N ALA A 47 -14.06 -7.79 9.75
CA ALA A 47 -13.99 -7.63 11.19
C ALA A 47 -12.57 -7.80 11.77
N ARG A 48 -11.74 -8.68 11.19
CA ARG A 48 -10.42 -9.05 11.73
C ARG A 48 -9.26 -8.47 10.95
N TYR A 49 -9.40 -8.30 9.64
CA TYR A 49 -8.30 -7.92 8.75
C TYR A 49 -8.57 -6.62 7.97
N GLY A 50 -9.68 -5.92 8.28
CA GLY A 50 -10.05 -4.67 7.64
C GLY A 50 -10.34 -4.82 6.14
N GLY A 51 -10.84 -5.98 5.70
CA GLY A 51 -11.20 -6.26 4.31
C GLY A 51 -10.00 -6.50 3.38
N ARG A 52 -8.84 -6.88 3.93
CA ARG A 52 -7.58 -7.06 3.18
C ARG A 52 -7.21 -8.53 2.91
N GLY A 53 -8.01 -9.51 3.32
CA GLY A 53 -7.78 -10.93 3.05
C GLY A 53 -7.72 -11.22 1.56
N GLY A 54 -8.51 -10.51 0.76
CA GLY A 54 -8.43 -10.56 -0.70
C GLY A 54 -7.07 -10.08 -1.25
N HIS A 55 -6.40 -9.13 -0.61
CA HIS A 55 -5.06 -8.69 -1.02
C HIS A 55 -4.01 -9.75 -0.73
N LEU A 56 -4.09 -10.42 0.42
CA LEU A 56 -3.19 -11.53 0.77
C LEU A 56 -3.30 -12.68 -0.24
N LEU A 57 -4.53 -13.04 -0.60
CA LEU A 57 -4.78 -14.06 -1.63
C LEU A 57 -4.26 -13.60 -3.00
N ALA A 58 -4.53 -12.36 -3.40
CA ALA A 58 -4.08 -11.82 -4.68
C ALA A 58 -2.55 -11.73 -4.78
N GLU A 59 -1.85 -11.40 -3.68
CA GLU A 59 -0.40 -11.37 -3.60
C GLU A 59 0.24 -12.77 -3.66
N ALA A 60 -0.48 -13.81 -3.22
CA ALA A 60 -0.05 -15.20 -3.29
C ALA A 60 -0.18 -15.81 -4.69
N LEU A 61 -1.03 -15.25 -5.55
CA LEU A 61 -1.22 -15.70 -6.93
C LEU A 61 -0.08 -15.21 -7.84
N PRO A 62 0.20 -15.88 -8.98
CA PRO A 62 1.27 -15.48 -9.91
C PRO A 62 1.17 -14.02 -10.39
N GLY A 63 -0.04 -13.46 -10.50
CA GLY A 63 -0.26 -12.05 -10.87
C GLY A 63 0.06 -11.04 -9.75
N GLY A 64 0.23 -11.49 -8.50
CA GLY A 64 0.50 -10.65 -7.34
C GLY A 64 1.88 -10.02 -7.32
N GLN A 65 2.85 -10.60 -8.04
CA GLN A 65 4.24 -10.12 -8.05
C GLN A 65 4.38 -8.70 -8.60
N ALA A 66 3.63 -8.35 -9.65
CA ALA A 66 3.66 -6.98 -10.20
C ALA A 66 3.14 -5.95 -9.19
N ARG A 67 2.12 -6.32 -8.39
CA ARG A 67 1.59 -5.47 -7.33
C ARG A 67 2.60 -5.32 -6.19
N LEU A 68 3.21 -6.41 -5.74
CA LEU A 68 4.27 -6.36 -4.71
C LEU A 68 5.47 -5.55 -5.18
N ARG A 69 5.89 -5.68 -6.44
CA ARG A 69 6.97 -4.88 -7.02
C ARG A 69 6.65 -3.40 -7.01
N ARG A 70 5.42 -3.01 -7.35
CA ARG A 70 4.99 -1.60 -7.27
C ARG A 70 5.04 -1.08 -5.84
N ILE A 71 4.59 -1.87 -4.86
CA ILE A 71 4.70 -1.52 -3.43
C ILE A 71 6.17 -1.38 -3.04
N ALA A 72 7.04 -2.31 -3.45
CA ALA A 72 8.47 -2.24 -3.16
C ALA A 72 9.13 -0.97 -3.74
N VAL A 73 8.73 -0.57 -4.96
CA VAL A 73 9.16 0.72 -5.55
C VAL A 73 8.69 1.91 -4.72
N HIS A 74 7.45 1.88 -4.24
CA HIS A 74 6.90 2.93 -3.38
C HIS A 74 7.71 3.05 -2.07
N GLU A 75 7.92 1.94 -1.38
CA GLU A 75 8.68 1.94 -0.13
C GLU A 75 10.17 2.26 -0.33
N ALA A 76 10.77 1.84 -1.45
CA ALA A 76 12.14 2.20 -1.81
C ALA A 76 12.30 3.72 -2.02
N GLY A 77 11.28 4.38 -2.57
CA GLY A 77 11.25 5.84 -2.68
C GLY A 77 11.34 6.51 -1.31
N HIS A 78 10.50 6.10 -0.35
CA HIS A 78 10.56 6.58 1.03
C HIS A 78 11.93 6.35 1.67
N LEU A 79 12.46 5.14 1.54
CA LEU A 79 13.74 4.77 2.15
C LEU A 79 14.90 5.64 1.63
N LEU A 80 15.06 5.76 0.30
CA LEU A 80 16.17 6.51 -0.29
C LEU A 80 16.12 7.99 0.07
N VAL A 81 14.94 8.61 0.02
CA VAL A 81 14.81 10.02 0.39
C VAL A 81 14.98 10.21 1.89
N ALA A 82 14.51 9.28 2.72
CA ALA A 82 14.72 9.36 4.16
C ALA A 82 16.21 9.26 4.54
N GLU A 83 16.97 8.38 3.89
CA GLU A 83 18.42 8.29 4.06
C GLU A 83 19.11 9.59 3.66
N ALA A 84 18.75 10.18 2.52
CA ALA A 84 19.28 11.47 2.06
C ALA A 84 18.95 12.63 3.01
N GLU A 85 17.77 12.60 3.64
CA GLU A 85 17.33 13.59 4.62
C GLU A 85 17.81 13.29 6.05
N ALA A 86 18.61 12.24 6.26
CA ALA A 86 19.04 11.77 7.57
C ALA A 86 17.85 11.53 8.54
N MET A 87 16.75 10.98 8.04
CA MET A 87 15.58 10.59 8.82
C MET A 87 15.70 9.11 9.23
N PRO A 88 15.67 8.78 10.53
CA PRO A 88 15.82 7.41 10.98
C PRO A 88 14.60 6.56 10.60
N VAL A 89 14.85 5.52 9.80
CA VAL A 89 13.88 4.49 9.43
C VAL A 89 14.04 3.30 10.38
N LYS A 90 12.95 2.89 11.04
CA LYS A 90 12.95 1.74 11.95
C LYS A 90 12.85 0.41 11.21
N ARG A 91 11.97 0.34 10.22
CA ARG A 91 11.75 -0.84 9.38
C ARG A 91 10.98 -0.47 8.11
N VAL A 92 11.16 -1.30 7.09
CA VAL A 92 10.41 -1.24 5.83
C VAL A 92 9.70 -2.58 5.63
N LEU A 93 8.41 -2.53 5.34
CA LEU A 93 7.55 -3.69 5.14
C LEU A 93 6.95 -3.62 3.74
N VAL A 94 7.06 -4.70 2.99
CA VAL A 94 6.49 -4.83 1.64
C VAL A 94 5.51 -5.98 1.60
N GLY A 95 4.29 -5.70 1.15
CA GLY A 95 3.22 -6.67 1.01
C GLY A 95 2.26 -6.71 2.20
N SER A 96 1.01 -7.08 1.93
CA SER A 96 -0.03 -7.21 2.94
C SER A 96 0.31 -8.25 4.01
N LEU A 97 1.06 -9.31 3.66
CA LEU A 97 1.47 -10.32 4.64
C LEU A 97 2.45 -9.74 5.68
N ALA A 98 3.45 -8.99 5.24
CA ALA A 98 4.42 -8.35 6.13
C ALA A 98 3.73 -7.35 7.07
N CYS A 99 2.83 -6.54 6.53
CA CYS A 99 2.04 -5.60 7.33
C CYS A 99 1.13 -6.33 8.33
N LEU A 100 0.45 -7.41 7.92
CA LEU A 100 -0.41 -8.19 8.82
C LEU A 100 0.38 -8.79 9.99
N GLN A 101 1.55 -9.38 9.72
CA GLN A 101 2.43 -9.94 10.75
C GLN A 101 2.91 -8.86 11.73
N ALA A 102 3.06 -7.62 11.27
CA ALA A 102 3.37 -6.46 12.09
C ALA A 102 2.16 -5.82 12.78
N GLY A 103 0.95 -6.37 12.62
CA GLY A 103 -0.29 -5.82 13.17
C GLY A 103 -0.80 -4.55 12.45
N LEU A 104 -0.31 -4.28 11.25
CA LEU A 104 -0.64 -3.10 10.46
C LEU A 104 -1.67 -3.41 9.38
N GLN A 105 -2.61 -2.48 9.21
CA GLN A 105 -3.64 -2.55 8.17
C GLN A 105 -3.18 -1.81 6.90
N SER A 106 -2.07 -2.25 6.30
CA SER A 106 -1.51 -1.66 5.07
C SER A 106 -1.05 -2.75 4.07
N ALA A 107 -0.72 -2.33 2.85
CA ALA A 107 -0.07 -3.19 1.85
C ALA A 107 1.46 -2.97 1.76
N GLY A 108 1.96 -1.88 2.35
CA GLY A 108 3.38 -1.54 2.49
C GLY A 108 3.51 -0.50 3.61
N CYS A 109 4.67 -0.43 4.24
CA CYS A 109 4.92 0.56 5.29
C CYS A 109 6.40 0.81 5.50
N THR A 110 6.80 2.08 5.41
CA THR A 110 8.07 2.58 5.93
C THR A 110 7.80 3.25 7.28
N GLU A 111 8.30 2.64 8.36
CA GLU A 111 8.09 3.15 9.71
C GLU A 111 9.25 4.07 10.12
N PHE A 112 8.92 5.32 10.43
CA PHE A 112 9.88 6.34 10.87
C PHE A 112 9.89 6.49 12.39
N ALA A 113 10.96 7.06 12.94
CA ALA A 113 10.90 7.58 14.30
C ALA A 113 9.90 8.75 14.37
N PRO A 114 9.05 8.79 15.42
CA PRO A 114 8.16 9.93 15.61
C PRO A 114 9.00 11.20 15.86
N PRO A 115 8.55 12.36 15.37
CA PRO A 115 9.21 13.62 15.66
C PRO A 115 9.16 13.92 17.16
N GLU A 116 10.18 14.60 17.68
CA GLU A 116 10.28 14.94 19.11
C GLU A 116 9.19 15.91 19.59
N HIS A 117 8.67 16.75 18.69
CA HIS A 117 7.73 17.82 19.00
C HIS A 117 6.48 17.73 18.13
N ALA A 118 5.31 18.02 18.73
CA ALA A 118 4.03 18.01 18.01
C ALA A 118 3.92 19.13 16.96
N LYS A 119 4.58 20.27 17.19
CA LYS A 119 4.72 21.34 16.20
C LYS A 119 6.11 21.28 15.59
N LEU A 120 6.15 20.89 14.33
CA LEU A 120 7.38 20.79 13.56
C LEU A 120 7.83 22.16 13.08
N PRO A 121 9.14 22.51 13.19
CA PRO A 121 9.67 23.69 12.54
C PRO A 121 9.54 23.57 11.01
N ALA A 122 9.60 24.71 10.32
CA ALA A 122 9.41 24.76 8.86
C ALA A 122 10.37 23.83 8.10
N GLU A 123 11.61 23.70 8.56
CA GLU A 123 12.58 22.81 7.90
C GLU A 123 12.21 21.34 8.06
N GLU A 124 11.75 20.94 9.25
CA GLU A 124 11.30 19.56 9.47
C GLU A 124 10.03 19.24 8.67
N LEU A 125 9.10 20.20 8.52
CA LEU A 125 7.96 20.05 7.60
C LEU A 125 8.41 19.84 6.15
N ARG A 126 9.45 20.54 5.68
CA ARG A 126 10.02 20.34 4.34
C ARG A 126 10.64 18.96 4.19
N ARG A 127 11.41 18.50 5.18
CA ARG A 127 11.98 17.13 5.21
C ARG A 127 10.88 16.06 5.11
N TRP A 128 9.86 16.14 5.96
CA TRP A 128 8.69 15.27 5.90
C TRP A 128 7.95 15.36 4.57
N SER A 129 7.84 16.57 4.00
CA SER A 129 7.22 16.79 2.68
C SER A 129 7.96 16.10 1.55
N ARG A 130 9.29 16.01 1.61
CA ARG A 130 10.09 15.26 0.64
C ARG A 130 9.91 13.76 0.84
N VAL A 131 10.10 13.26 2.07
CA VAL A 131 10.00 11.83 2.37
C VAL A 131 8.61 11.27 2.05
N LEU A 132 7.53 11.92 2.48
CA LEU A 132 6.16 11.41 2.25
C LEU A 132 5.72 11.50 0.79
N GLN A 133 6.35 12.36 -0.03
CA GLN A 133 6.08 12.39 -1.47
C GLN A 133 6.93 11.40 -2.26
N ALA A 134 7.98 10.84 -1.65
CA ALA A 134 8.95 9.99 -2.33
C ALA A 134 8.38 8.69 -2.87
N GLY A 135 7.47 8.04 -2.14
CA GLY A 135 6.83 6.81 -2.63
C GLY A 135 5.99 7.03 -3.89
N MET A 136 5.17 8.09 -3.90
CA MET A 136 4.41 8.48 -5.09
C MET A 136 5.31 8.90 -6.27
N ALA A 137 6.39 9.64 -5.98
CA ALA A 137 7.34 10.06 -7.01
C ALA A 137 8.11 8.86 -7.61
N ALA A 138 8.49 7.88 -6.80
CA ALA A 138 9.10 6.64 -7.26
C ALA A 138 8.17 5.82 -8.16
N GLU A 139 6.89 5.69 -7.79
CA GLU A 139 5.88 5.06 -8.64
C GLU A 139 5.72 5.79 -9.97
N ALA A 140 5.58 7.11 -9.94
CA ALA A 140 5.43 7.93 -11.14
C ALA A 140 6.66 7.82 -12.05
N LEU A 141 7.88 7.77 -11.49
CA LEU A 141 9.12 7.65 -12.25
C LEU A 141 9.22 6.32 -13.01
N LEU A 142 8.90 5.19 -12.35
CA LEU A 142 9.10 3.85 -12.93
C LEU A 142 7.89 3.33 -13.72
N TYR A 143 6.68 3.78 -13.39
CA TYR A 143 5.45 3.28 -14.00
C TYR A 143 4.65 4.35 -14.75
N GLY A 144 5.05 5.62 -14.69
CA GLY A 144 4.34 6.73 -15.33
C GLY A 144 3.07 7.19 -14.61
N GLU A 145 2.64 6.48 -13.56
CA GLU A 145 1.45 6.82 -12.76
C GLU A 145 1.65 6.41 -11.29
N GLU A 146 1.10 7.24 -10.40
CA GLU A 146 0.99 6.94 -8.97
C GLU A 146 -0.35 6.24 -8.68
N ARG A 147 -0.30 5.11 -7.97
CA ARG A 147 -1.50 4.40 -7.50
C ARG A 147 -1.65 4.44 -5.98
N GLY A 148 -0.55 4.52 -5.25
CA GLY A 148 -0.51 4.60 -3.78
C GLY A 148 -0.61 6.03 -3.21
N GLY A 149 -0.18 6.16 -1.95
CA GLY A 149 0.07 7.44 -1.29
C GLY A 149 -1.14 8.16 -0.67
N ALA A 150 -2.29 7.50 -0.52
CA ALA A 150 -3.44 8.11 0.14
C ALA A 150 -3.14 8.46 1.60
N ASP A 151 -2.50 7.55 2.32
CA ASP A 151 -2.11 7.75 3.71
C ASP A 151 -1.02 8.83 3.85
N ASP A 152 -0.06 8.90 2.91
CA ASP A 152 0.98 9.94 2.88
C ASP A 152 0.39 11.33 2.68
N ARG A 153 -0.53 11.46 1.70
CA ARG A 153 -1.24 12.72 1.46
C ARG A 153 -2.07 13.13 2.67
N ALA A 154 -2.74 12.18 3.32
CA ALA A 154 -3.50 12.45 4.54
C ALA A 154 -2.59 12.89 5.69
N LEU A 155 -1.42 12.25 5.87
CA LEU A 155 -0.44 12.64 6.87
C LEU A 155 0.14 14.02 6.58
N LEU A 156 0.52 14.32 5.34
CA LEU A 156 0.98 15.64 4.91
C LEU A 156 -0.06 16.72 5.19
N GLY A 157 -1.32 16.46 4.86
CA GLY A 157 -2.42 17.36 5.15
C GLY A 157 -2.56 17.66 6.65
N ARG A 158 -2.39 16.64 7.50
CA ARG A 158 -2.40 16.84 8.96
C ARG A 158 -1.19 17.65 9.44
N LEU A 159 0.03 17.29 9.01
CA LEU A 159 1.27 17.97 9.42
C LEU A 159 1.23 19.46 9.06
N TRP A 160 0.85 19.79 7.83
CA TRP A 160 0.69 21.18 7.40
C TRP A 160 -0.50 21.86 8.07
N GLY A 161 -1.62 21.15 8.30
CA GLY A 161 -2.79 21.70 8.96
C GLY A 161 -2.53 22.16 10.41
N ILE A 162 -1.68 21.45 11.16
CA ILE A 162 -1.34 21.81 12.55
C ILE A 162 -0.16 22.78 12.66
N SER A 163 0.54 23.06 11.55
CA SER A 163 1.77 23.86 11.53
C SER A 163 1.56 25.36 11.79
N GLY A 164 0.37 25.89 11.48
CA GLY A 164 0.06 27.32 11.54
C GLY A 164 0.46 28.12 10.30
N PHE A 165 1.03 27.49 9.28
CA PHE A 165 1.24 28.13 7.96
C PHE A 165 -0.09 28.24 7.18
N ASP A 166 -0.18 29.28 6.35
CA ASP A 166 -1.32 29.43 5.43
C ASP A 166 -1.30 28.36 4.32
N VAL A 167 -2.47 28.13 3.72
CA VAL A 167 -2.67 27.11 2.69
C VAL A 167 -1.80 27.37 1.46
N ASP A 168 -1.60 28.62 1.06
CA ASP A 168 -0.81 28.93 -0.14
C ASP A 168 0.67 28.63 0.09
N THR A 169 1.19 28.94 1.28
CA THR A 169 2.54 28.57 1.69
C THR A 169 2.71 27.05 1.71
N ALA A 170 1.79 26.32 2.36
CA ALA A 170 1.83 24.86 2.40
C ALA A 170 1.85 24.25 0.98
N GLN A 171 0.98 24.73 0.09
CA GLN A 171 0.94 24.26 -1.30
C GLN A 171 2.21 24.58 -2.08
N ARG A 172 2.79 25.78 -1.90
CA ARG A 172 4.07 26.14 -2.53
C ARG A 172 5.19 25.20 -2.10
N GLU A 173 5.26 24.91 -0.80
CA GLU A 173 6.27 24.02 -0.23
C GLU A 173 6.09 22.57 -0.66
N LEU A 174 4.85 22.06 -0.70
CA LEU A 174 4.58 20.72 -1.22
C LEU A 174 4.97 20.57 -2.69
N ARG A 175 4.64 21.56 -3.54
CA ARG A 175 5.05 21.57 -4.95
C ARG A 175 6.56 21.65 -5.11
N ARG A 176 7.24 22.41 -4.25
CA ARG A 176 8.70 22.49 -4.23
C ARG A 176 9.32 21.16 -3.87
N ALA A 177 8.89 20.56 -2.75
CA ALA A 177 9.35 19.26 -2.29
C ALA A 177 9.15 18.18 -3.36
N ARG A 178 8.01 18.19 -4.08
CA ARG A 178 7.78 17.24 -5.19
C ARG A 178 8.85 17.35 -6.28
N ARG A 179 9.18 18.57 -6.72
CA ARG A 179 10.22 18.79 -7.74
C ARG A 179 11.61 18.35 -7.27
N GLU A 180 11.94 18.62 -6.00
CA GLU A 180 13.21 18.21 -5.40
C GLU A 180 13.33 16.68 -5.37
N VAL A 181 12.28 15.99 -4.94
CA VAL A 181 12.20 14.52 -4.91
C VAL A 181 12.24 13.92 -6.31
N ASP A 182 11.45 14.45 -7.25
CA ASP A 182 11.44 13.95 -8.63
C ASP A 182 12.84 14.05 -9.26
N LEU A 183 13.57 15.14 -9.01
CA LEU A 183 14.94 15.30 -9.48
C LEU A 183 15.89 14.31 -8.81
N ALA A 184 15.83 14.18 -7.48
CA ALA A 184 16.69 13.29 -6.71
C ALA A 184 16.52 11.82 -7.14
N LEU A 185 15.27 11.35 -7.26
CA LEU A 185 14.98 9.98 -7.68
C LEU A 185 15.36 9.71 -9.14
N ARG A 186 15.25 10.70 -10.03
CA ARG A 186 15.74 10.57 -11.42
C ARG A 186 17.25 10.38 -11.47
N GLN A 187 17.99 11.12 -10.65
CA GLN A 187 19.46 10.99 -10.56
C GLN A 187 19.90 9.65 -9.98
N GLN A 188 19.08 9.07 -9.09
CA GLN A 188 19.38 7.81 -8.41
C GLN A 188 18.49 6.64 -8.88
N ARG A 189 18.06 6.67 -10.13
CA ARG A 189 17.10 5.69 -10.67
C ARG A 189 17.57 4.24 -10.47
N ASP A 190 18.83 3.96 -10.74
CA ASP A 190 19.38 2.61 -10.62
C ASP A 190 19.39 2.14 -9.15
N SER A 191 19.66 3.05 -8.22
CA SER A 191 19.58 2.78 -6.77
C SER A 191 18.14 2.50 -6.33
N LEU A 192 17.17 3.24 -6.89
CA LEU A 192 15.74 3.01 -6.65
C LEU A 192 15.32 1.62 -7.12
N GLU A 193 15.66 1.24 -8.35
CA GLU A 193 15.33 -0.06 -8.91
C GLU A 193 16.01 -1.19 -8.09
N ALA A 194 17.30 -1.08 -7.79
CA ALA A 194 18.03 -2.07 -7.00
C ALA A 194 17.47 -2.21 -5.57
N THR A 195 17.11 -1.11 -4.93
CA THR A 195 16.52 -1.12 -3.59
C THR A 195 15.12 -1.72 -3.60
N ALA A 196 14.32 -1.42 -4.62
CA ALA A 196 13.00 -2.03 -4.78
C ALA A 196 13.10 -3.56 -4.96
N GLU A 197 14.05 -4.05 -5.78
CA GLU A 197 14.23 -5.50 -5.94
C GLU A 197 14.70 -6.17 -4.64
N ARG A 198 15.65 -5.58 -3.90
CA ARG A 198 16.07 -6.09 -2.59
C ARG A 198 14.90 -6.19 -1.60
N LEU A 199 14.06 -5.15 -1.53
CA LEU A 199 12.87 -5.14 -0.68
C LEU A 199 11.85 -6.20 -1.12
N LEU A 200 11.69 -6.40 -2.43
CA LEU A 200 10.78 -7.39 -3.00
C LEU A 200 11.22 -8.84 -2.75
N GLU A 201 12.53 -9.09 -2.76
CA GLU A 201 13.13 -10.39 -2.45
C GLU A 201 12.98 -10.73 -0.96
N ALA A 202 13.16 -9.75 -0.09
CA ALA A 202 12.97 -9.90 1.36
C ALA A 202 11.49 -10.00 1.78
N ALA A 203 10.55 -9.59 0.92
CA ALA A 203 9.12 -9.57 1.25
C ALA A 203 8.57 -11.00 1.49
N PRO A 204 7.93 -11.27 2.64
CA PRO A 204 7.34 -12.57 2.93
C PRO A 204 6.17 -12.85 1.97
N ARG A 205 6.02 -14.11 1.55
CA ARG A 205 4.93 -14.55 0.67
C ARG A 205 4.28 -15.81 1.20
N LEU A 206 2.96 -15.90 1.10
CA LEU A 206 2.24 -17.14 1.38
C LEU A 206 2.70 -18.21 0.38
N GLY A 207 3.13 -19.37 0.88
CA GLY A 207 3.54 -20.51 0.05
C GLY A 207 4.99 -20.48 -0.49
N ARG A 208 5.79 -19.45 -0.17
CA ARG A 208 7.24 -19.45 -0.40
C ARG A 208 7.93 -19.47 0.95
N THR A 209 8.69 -20.53 1.25
CA THR A 209 9.56 -20.54 2.43
C THR A 209 10.52 -19.36 2.33
N ALA A 210 10.54 -18.49 3.35
CA ALA A 210 11.54 -17.46 3.45
C ALA A 210 12.91 -18.14 3.39
N ASN A 211 13.74 -17.80 2.40
CA ASN A 211 15.15 -18.12 2.52
C ASN A 211 15.62 -17.36 3.75
N ALA A 212 15.99 -18.11 4.80
CA ALA A 212 16.59 -17.53 5.98
C ALA A 212 17.83 -16.74 5.54
N PRO A 213 18.02 -15.49 6.01
CA PRO A 213 19.27 -14.80 5.77
C PRO A 213 20.40 -15.61 6.43
N THR A 214 21.39 -16.00 5.62
CA THR A 214 22.69 -16.51 6.08
C THR A 214 23.52 -15.41 6.70
#